data_AF-A0A846P8V5-F1
#
_entry.id   AF-A0A846P8V5-F1
#
_cell.length_a   1.000
_cell.length_b   1.000
_cell.length_c   1.000
_cell.angle_alpha   90.00
_cell.angle_beta   90.00
_cell.angle_gamma   90.00
#
_symmetry.space_group_name_H-M   'P 1'
#
loop_
_entity.id
_entity.type
_entity.pdbx_description
1 polymer ?
#
loop_
_entity_poly.entity_id
_entity_poly.type
_entity_poly.pdbx_seq_one_letter_code
_entity_poly.pdbx_strand_id
1 'polypeptide(L)'
;MPPPTRTDIFIQRFDRALNFLGPETQVNTNSSGKHVCANVATSAEGRFLVVWAARDPGATGIGVFGRQYDEVGTPLGPEFQINSIAAEQTPIDPAMAMNKSGAFVVTWQASHMFQPG
;
A
#
# COMPACT_ATOMS: atom_id res chain seq x y z
N MET A 1 22.85 5.46 19.84
CA MET A 1 21.53 5.00 19.38
C MET A 1 21.52 5.12 17.86
N PRO A 2 21.26 4.06 17.07
CA PRO A 2 21.16 4.20 15.62
C PRO A 2 20.00 5.14 15.26
N PRO A 3 20.08 5.88 14.16
CA PRO A 3 19.00 6.74 13.70
C PRO A 3 17.73 5.90 13.45
N PRO A 4 16.53 6.47 13.64
CA PRO A 4 15.30 5.78 13.31
C PRO A 4 15.34 5.36 11.85
N THR A 5 15.09 4.07 11.60
CA THR A 5 14.99 3.55 10.24
C THR A 5 13.61 3.86 9.68
N ARG A 6 13.59 4.40 8.47
CA ARG A 6 12.38 4.61 7.67
C ARG A 6 12.26 3.47 6.67
N THR A 7 11.04 3.02 6.41
CA THR A 7 10.77 2.08 5.32
C THR A 7 9.80 2.76 4.37
N ASP A 8 10.21 2.88 3.11
CA ASP A 8 9.43 3.48 2.03
C ASP A 8 9.05 2.39 1.02
N ILE A 9 7.95 2.63 0.30
CA ILE A 9 7.44 1.75 -0.75
C ILE A 9 7.78 2.38 -2.09
N PHE A 10 8.42 1.61 -2.95
CA PHE A 10 8.79 2.03 -4.30
C PHE A 10 8.15 1.11 -5.33
N ILE A 11 7.91 1.68 -6.51
CA ILE A 11 7.57 0.94 -7.73
C ILE A 11 8.66 1.13 -8.78
N GLN A 12 8.97 0.05 -9.47
CA GLN A 12 9.71 0.06 -10.72
C GLN A 12 8.92 -0.74 -11.75
N ARG A 13 8.69 -0.13 -12.91
CA ARG A 13 7.97 -0.76 -14.02
C ARG A 13 8.95 -1.31 -15.04
N PHE A 14 8.58 -2.43 -15.64
CA PHE A 14 9.37 -3.12 -16.66
C PHE A 14 8.49 -3.49 -17.85
N ASP A 15 9.06 -3.49 -19.05
CA ASP A 15 8.41 -4.11 -20.20
C ASP A 15 8.60 -5.64 -20.20
N ARG A 16 8.06 -6.33 -21.22
CA ARG A 16 8.17 -7.79 -21.35
C ARG A 16 9.61 -8.27 -21.58
N ALA A 17 10.49 -7.41 -22.06
CA ALA A 17 11.90 -7.68 -22.25
C ALA A 17 12.75 -7.29 -21.02
N LEU A 18 12.11 -6.92 -19.91
CA LEU A 18 12.73 -6.50 -18.65
C LEU A 18 13.49 -5.16 -18.76
N ASN A 19 13.15 -4.30 -19.71
CA ASN A 19 13.66 -2.93 -19.75
C ASN A 19 12.88 -2.04 -18.78
N PHE A 20 13.57 -1.09 -18.15
CA PHE A 20 12.95 -0.11 -17.26
C PHE A 20 11.98 0.81 -18.01
N LEU A 21 10.75 0.90 -17.50
CA LEU A 21 9.73 1.85 -17.96
C LEU A 21 9.70 3.06 -17.03
N GLY A 22 10.69 3.94 -17.19
CA GLY A 22 10.87 5.13 -16.36
C GLY A 22 11.68 4.86 -15.08
N PRO A 23 11.88 5.89 -14.25
CA PRO A 23 12.64 5.78 -13.00
C PRO A 23 11.85 5.05 -11.91
N GLU A 24 12.57 4.61 -10.88
CA GLU A 24 11.96 4.16 -9.64
C GLU A 24 11.15 5.33 -9.04
N THR A 25 9.93 5.03 -8.60
CA THR A 25 9.01 6.04 -8.07
C THR A 25 8.59 5.66 -6.67
N GLN A 26 8.76 6.59 -5.71
CA GLN A 26 8.26 6.41 -4.36
C GLN A 26 6.72 6.51 -4.36
N VAL A 27 6.07 5.51 -3.77
CA VAL A 27 4.61 5.41 -3.73
C VAL A 27 4.04 6.23 -2.58
N ASN A 28 4.60 6.03 -1.38
CA ASN A 28 4.21 6.73 -0.17
C ASN A 28 4.83 8.14 -0.10
N THR A 29 4.07 9.08 0.44
CA THR A 29 4.39 10.50 0.55
C THR A 29 4.36 10.94 2.01
N ASN A 30 3.59 10.24 2.87
CA ASN A 30 3.73 10.33 4.31
C ASN A 30 5.00 9.59 4.74
N SER A 31 5.98 10.35 5.24
CA SER A 31 7.40 9.97 5.31
C SER A 31 7.87 9.55 6.71
N SER A 32 6.95 9.25 7.61
CA SER A 32 7.28 9.11 9.05
C SER A 32 6.75 7.82 9.71
N GLY A 33 6.21 6.89 8.92
CA GLY A 33 5.80 5.56 9.38
C GLY A 33 6.83 4.46 9.08
N LYS A 34 6.78 3.36 9.84
CA LYS A 34 7.33 2.08 9.37
C LYS A 34 6.34 1.46 8.40
N HIS A 35 6.71 1.32 7.14
CA HIS A 35 5.86 0.72 6.11
C HIS A 35 6.34 -0.70 5.83
N VAL A 36 5.41 -1.66 5.74
CA VAL A 36 5.75 -3.06 5.52
C VAL A 36 4.72 -3.72 4.59
N CYS A 37 5.13 -4.84 4.00
CA CYS A 37 4.24 -5.75 3.27
C CYS A 37 3.48 -5.09 2.11
N ALA A 38 4.20 -4.44 1.19
CA ALA A 38 3.57 -3.87 0.01
C ALA A 38 3.09 -4.96 -0.97
N ASN A 39 1.97 -4.72 -1.63
CA ASN A 39 1.37 -5.58 -2.64
C ASN A 39 0.86 -4.74 -3.82
N VAL A 40 0.76 -5.33 -5.01
CA VAL A 40 0.30 -4.64 -6.23
C VAL A 40 -0.59 -5.56 -7.06
N ALA A 41 -1.66 -5.03 -7.63
CA ALA A 41 -2.42 -5.68 -8.69
C ALA A 41 -2.66 -4.72 -9.85
N THR A 42 -2.76 -5.31 -11.04
CA THR A 42 -2.92 -4.61 -12.30
C THR A 42 -4.22 -5.01 -12.99
N SER A 43 -4.79 -4.07 -13.73
CA SER A 43 -5.89 -4.31 -14.66
C SER A 43 -5.33 -4.76 -16.02
N ALA A 44 -6.22 -5.24 -16.90
CA ALA A 44 -5.86 -5.61 -18.27
C ALA A 44 -5.35 -4.42 -19.11
N GLU A 45 -5.68 -3.20 -18.72
CA GLU A 45 -5.27 -1.95 -19.38
C GLU A 45 -3.93 -1.43 -18.84
N GLY A 46 -3.35 -2.10 -17.84
CA GLY A 46 -2.07 -1.69 -17.23
C GLY A 46 -2.20 -0.73 -16.05
N ARG A 47 -3.40 -0.19 -15.77
CA ARG A 47 -3.65 0.56 -14.52
C ARG A 47 -3.41 -0.34 -13.32
N PHE A 48 -2.88 0.19 -12.23
CA PHE A 48 -2.53 -0.62 -11.06
C PHE A 48 -2.79 0.10 -9.74
N LEU A 49 -2.98 -0.70 -8.69
CA LEU A 49 -3.11 -0.25 -7.31
C LEU A 49 -1.97 -0.84 -6.50
N VAL A 50 -1.26 0.00 -5.76
CA VAL A 50 -0.30 -0.44 -4.74
C VAL A 50 -0.96 -0.30 -3.38
N VAL A 51 -0.82 -1.30 -2.52
CA VAL A 51 -1.26 -1.26 -1.11
C VAL A 51 -0.14 -1.62 -0.18
N TRP A 52 -0.18 -1.10 1.04
CA TRP A 52 0.79 -1.39 2.08
C TRP A 52 0.18 -1.19 3.47
N ALA A 53 0.81 -1.79 4.48
CA ALA A 53 0.51 -1.48 5.87
C ALA A 53 1.46 -0.38 6.36
N ALA A 54 0.92 0.67 6.98
CA ALA A 54 1.71 1.77 7.52
C ALA A 54 1.19 2.21 8.89
N ARG A 55 2.11 2.69 9.72
CA ARG A 55 1.76 3.45 10.93
C ARG A 55 1.84 4.94 10.62
N ASP A 56 0.71 5.63 10.67
CA ASP A 56 0.71 7.08 10.54
C ASP A 56 1.29 7.75 11.81
N PRO A 57 2.09 8.82 11.67
CA PRO A 57 2.54 9.61 12.81
C PRO A 57 1.34 10.29 13.48
N GLY A 58 1.17 10.05 14.77
CA GLY A 58 0.01 10.55 15.52
C GLY A 58 -1.18 9.60 15.52
N ALA A 59 -1.15 8.51 14.73
CA ALA A 59 -2.10 7.41 14.87
C ALA A 59 -1.63 6.42 15.93
N THR A 60 -2.58 5.93 16.73
CA THR A 60 -2.33 4.89 17.73
C THR A 60 -2.10 3.52 17.10
N GLY A 61 -2.63 3.29 15.90
CA GLY A 61 -2.62 2.00 15.20
C GLY A 61 -1.85 1.96 13.87
N ILE A 62 -1.90 0.79 13.24
CA ILE A 62 -1.47 0.57 11.85
C ILE A 62 -2.72 0.66 10.95
N GLY A 63 -2.59 1.26 9.78
CA GLY A 63 -3.62 1.31 8.74
C GLY A 63 -3.16 0.57 7.48
N VAL A 64 -4.14 0.21 6.65
CA VAL A 64 -3.92 -0.27 5.27
C VAL A 64 -4.17 0.89 4.35
N PHE A 65 -3.18 1.23 3.53
CA PHE A 65 -3.22 2.36 2.60
C PHE A 65 -3.05 1.88 1.18
N GLY A 66 -3.50 2.70 0.24
CA GLY A 66 -3.30 2.44 -1.17
C GLY A 66 -3.12 3.70 -1.99
N ARG A 67 -2.56 3.52 -3.19
CA ARG A 67 -2.47 4.57 -4.22
C ARG A 67 -2.59 3.96 -5.61
N GLN A 68 -3.48 4.55 -6.41
CA GLN A 68 -3.78 4.09 -7.76
C GLN A 68 -2.96 4.85 -8.80
N TYR A 69 -2.57 4.14 -9.85
CA TYR A 69 -1.79 4.65 -10.95
C TYR A 69 -2.41 4.29 -12.29
N ASP A 70 -2.19 5.15 -13.27
CA ASP A 70 -2.47 4.84 -14.68
C ASP A 70 -1.44 3.84 -15.24
N GLU A 71 -1.63 3.44 -16.49
CA GLU A 71 -0.78 2.48 -17.18
C GLU A 71 0.66 2.97 -17.42
N VAL A 72 0.90 4.30 -17.37
CA VAL A 72 2.22 4.91 -17.50
C VAL A 72 2.87 5.26 -16.15
N GLY A 73 2.23 4.90 -15.03
CA GLY A 73 2.76 5.11 -13.69
C GLY A 73 2.50 6.51 -13.13
N THR A 74 1.58 7.27 -13.71
CA THR A 74 1.10 8.54 -13.13
C THR A 74 0.12 8.22 -12.00
N PRO A 75 0.27 8.82 -10.81
CA PRO A 75 -0.71 8.65 -9.75
C PRO A 75 -2.04 9.27 -10.16
N LEU A 76 -3.12 8.48 -10.10
CA LEU A 76 -4.49 8.92 -10.39
C LEU A 76 -5.12 9.68 -9.22
N GLY A 77 -4.40 9.82 -8.11
CA GLY A 77 -4.86 10.52 -6.91
C GLY A 77 -3.83 10.51 -5.78
N PRO A 78 -4.19 11.11 -4.64
CA PRO A 78 -3.41 11.00 -3.41
C PRO A 78 -3.47 9.57 -2.85
N GLU A 79 -2.66 9.33 -1.83
CA GLU A 79 -2.80 8.15 -0.98
C GLU A 79 -4.14 8.21 -0.25
N PHE A 80 -4.74 7.04 -0.06
CA PHE A 80 -6.00 6.92 0.67
C PHE A 80 -5.95 5.71 1.59
N GLN A 81 -6.66 5.82 2.71
CA GLN A 81 -6.78 4.72 3.65
C GLN A 81 -7.90 3.78 3.21
N ILE A 82 -7.60 2.48 3.19
CA ILE A 82 -8.52 1.42 2.72
C ILE A 82 -9.40 0.90 3.85
N ASN A 83 -8.84 0.74 5.06
CA ASN A 83 -9.58 0.26 6.22
C ASN A 83 -10.06 1.40 7.11
N SER A 84 -11.16 1.20 7.83
CA SER A 84 -11.48 2.02 9.01
C SER A 84 -10.60 1.58 10.19
N ILE A 85 -9.88 2.49 10.84
CA ILE A 85 -9.08 2.16 12.04
C ILE A 85 -10.04 1.92 13.20
N ALA A 86 -10.22 0.67 13.62
CA ALA A 86 -10.57 0.39 15.01
C ALA A 86 -9.29 0.49 15.83
N ALA A 87 -9.29 1.28 16.91
CA ALA A 87 -8.09 1.59 17.71
C ALA A 87 -7.35 0.34 18.23
N GLU A 88 -8.03 -0.80 18.30
CA GLU A 88 -7.51 -2.07 18.82
C GLU A 88 -7.02 -3.04 17.73
N GLN A 89 -7.11 -2.65 16.45
CA GLN A 89 -6.69 -3.50 15.33
C GLN A 89 -5.28 -3.20 14.86
N THR A 90 -4.53 -4.26 14.59
CA THR A 90 -3.21 -4.18 13.93
C THR A 90 -3.26 -4.94 12.61
N PRO A 91 -3.63 -4.27 11.50
CA PRO A 91 -3.64 -4.89 10.19
C PRO A 91 -2.23 -5.15 9.67
N ILE A 92 -2.02 -6.31 9.06
CA ILE A 92 -0.78 -6.77 8.42
C ILE A 92 -1.10 -7.53 7.13
N ASP A 93 -0.06 -7.74 6.32
CA ASP A 93 -0.09 -8.58 5.11
C ASP A 93 -1.26 -8.30 4.16
N PRO A 94 -1.37 -7.05 3.64
CA PRO A 94 -2.42 -6.75 2.69
C PRO A 94 -2.20 -7.55 1.39
N ALA A 95 -3.29 -8.12 0.89
CA ALA A 95 -3.36 -8.81 -0.39
C ALA A 95 -4.50 -8.20 -1.21
N MET A 96 -4.40 -8.27 -2.54
CA MET A 96 -5.44 -7.71 -3.39
C MET A 96 -5.67 -8.50 -4.68
N ALA A 97 -6.84 -8.26 -5.28
CA ALA A 97 -7.16 -8.64 -6.63
C ALA A 97 -7.87 -7.49 -7.35
N MET A 98 -7.66 -7.36 -8.66
CA MET A 98 -8.30 -6.36 -9.51
C MET A 98 -8.93 -7.03 -10.74
N ASN A 99 -10.15 -6.64 -11.09
CA ASN A 99 -10.84 -7.15 -12.27
C ASN A 99 -10.50 -6.29 -13.52
N LYS A 100 -11.02 -6.70 -14.68
CA LYS A 100 -10.78 -6.00 -15.96
C LYS A 100 -11.32 -4.58 -16.00
N SER A 101 -12.40 -4.26 -15.27
CA SER A 101 -12.95 -2.91 -15.21
C SER A 101 -12.20 -1.99 -14.25
N GLY A 102 -11.20 -2.51 -13.54
CA GLY A 102 -10.44 -1.77 -12.51
C GLY A 102 -11.08 -1.79 -11.12
N ALA A 103 -12.16 -2.53 -10.91
CA ALA A 103 -12.69 -2.76 -9.57
C ALA A 103 -11.79 -3.75 -8.82
N PHE A 104 -11.58 -3.52 -7.53
CA PHE A 104 -10.62 -4.28 -6.74
C PHE A 104 -11.18 -4.71 -5.38
N VAL A 105 -10.61 -5.77 -4.84
CA VAL A 105 -10.82 -6.25 -3.47
C VAL A 105 -9.47 -6.25 -2.78
N VAL A 106 -9.43 -5.71 -1.56
CA VAL A 106 -8.24 -5.73 -0.69
C VAL A 106 -8.61 -6.47 0.58
N THR A 107 -7.76 -7.40 0.98
CA THR A 107 -7.87 -8.15 2.23
C THR A 107 -6.66 -7.88 3.08
N TRP A 108 -6.81 -7.91 4.40
CA TRP A 108 -5.71 -7.80 5.35
C TRP A 108 -6.00 -8.69 6.54
N GLN A 109 -4.96 -9.21 7.18
CA GLN A 109 -5.09 -9.88 8.46
C GLN A 109 -5.08 -8.81 9.56
N ALA A 110 -5.97 -8.86 10.54
CA ALA A 110 -5.92 -7.98 11.70
C ALA A 110 -6.11 -8.77 12.98
N SER A 111 -5.18 -8.59 13.92
CA SER A 111 -5.36 -9.00 15.31
C SER A 111 -6.15 -7.94 16.05
N HIS A 112 -7.09 -8.34 16.91
CA HIS A 112 -7.74 -7.48 17.89
C HIS A 112 -7.37 -7.92 19.31
N MET A 113 -7.36 -6.98 20.26
CA MET A 113 -7.30 -7.35 21.66
C MET A 113 -8.60 -8.06 22.03
N PHE A 114 -8.52 -9.35 22.37
CA PHE A 114 -9.65 -10.04 22.96
C PHE A 114 -9.76 -9.61 24.42
N GLN A 115 -10.89 -9.00 24.81
CA GLN A 115 -11.23 -8.82 26.21
C GLN A 115 -12.16 -9.97 26.63
N PRO A 116 -11.70 -10.95 27.43
CA PRO A 116 -12.59 -11.89 28.08
C PRO A 116 -13.49 -11.13 29.07
N GLY A 117 -14.78 -11.45 29.08
CA GLY A 117 -15.73 -10.96 30.08
C GLY A 117 -15.56 -11.57 31.45
#